data_AF-A0A972VI33-F1
#
_entry.id   AF-A0A972VI33-F1
#
_cell.length_a   1.000
_cell.length_b   1.000
_cell.length_c   1.000
_cell.angle_alpha   90.00
_cell.angle_beta   90.00
_cell.angle_gamma   90.00
#
_symmetry.space_group_name_H-M   'P 1'
#
loop_
_entity.id
_entity.type
_entity.pdbx_description
1 polymer ?
#
loop_
_entity_poly.entity_id
_entity_poly.type
_entity_poly.pdbx_seq_one_letter_code
_entity_poly.pdbx_strand_id
1 'polypeptide(L)'
;MKCHHWCSCVVLALAVSGYAQVELIQIPIPDAGFDDQVLSAGGYAYIGDGAWDGEFDYPGPWQSTGGDAWIENGYYVADGDLVAVSGDNKLFGNDGVEDSVYQILDETFTEGATYTLSVYEGSAWSDYDDGWSLYFTGEDHNDVLAEISGNGPVGSWQQVSLEYTATAADAGNKIGIKMKADHWVTLDEVTLSYVVPVTIPVDPDSDLAAANDEAQAGDTILFAEGTYNITSQIEIKDGVTYQGAGPGLTIIDGNDLTRAFVAWGDRTYNNTNENSNDSGPKDWALDGLTLQNCVADGNDFFAYAGAAYNMLADFNDN
;
A
#
# COMPACT_ATOMS: atom_id res chain seq x y z
N MET A 1 -36.96 64.78 -6.09
CA MET A 1 -35.96 63.97 -5.36
C MET A 1 -36.16 62.52 -5.72
N LYS A 2 -35.29 61.94 -6.55
CA LYS A 2 -35.30 60.51 -6.89
C LYS A 2 -34.03 59.90 -6.29
N CYS A 3 -34.19 59.05 -5.28
CA CYS A 3 -33.09 58.29 -4.68
C CYS A 3 -32.66 57.18 -5.65
N HIS A 4 -31.39 57.16 -6.02
CA HIS A 4 -30.76 56.00 -6.65
C HIS A 4 -30.29 55.03 -5.57
N HIS A 5 -30.93 53.86 -5.53
CA HIS A 5 -30.43 52.69 -4.80
C HIS A 5 -29.25 52.09 -5.57
N TRP A 6 -28.08 52.10 -4.94
CA TRP A 6 -26.94 51.29 -5.38
C TRP A 6 -27.17 49.87 -4.89
N CYS A 7 -27.33 48.93 -5.82
CA CYS A 7 -27.37 47.51 -5.55
C CYS A 7 -25.92 47.00 -5.54
N SER A 8 -25.35 46.85 -4.34
CA SER A 8 -24.07 46.16 -4.18
C SER A 8 -24.28 44.67 -4.45
N CYS A 9 -23.75 44.18 -5.57
CA CYS A 9 -23.51 42.75 -5.75
C CYS A 9 -22.35 42.36 -4.83
N VAL A 10 -22.66 41.70 -3.72
CA VAL A 10 -21.68 40.97 -2.93
C VAL A 10 -21.41 39.66 -3.67
N VAL A 11 -20.28 39.58 -4.35
CA VAL A 11 -19.76 38.30 -4.85
C VAL A 11 -19.18 37.57 -3.64
N LEU A 12 -19.92 36.60 -3.13
CA LEU A 12 -19.44 35.67 -2.12
C LEU A 12 -18.56 34.65 -2.84
N ALA A 13 -17.24 34.85 -2.81
CA ALA A 13 -16.30 33.80 -3.16
C ALA A 13 -16.33 32.77 -2.02
N LEU A 14 -17.00 31.64 -2.21
CA LEU A 14 -16.76 30.48 -1.37
C LEU A 14 -15.36 29.97 -1.70
N ALA A 15 -14.42 30.15 -0.78
CA ALA A 15 -13.20 29.37 -0.77
C ALA A 15 -13.61 27.91 -0.48
N VAL A 16 -13.66 27.09 -1.52
CA VAL A 16 -13.78 25.64 -1.36
C VAL A 16 -12.41 25.18 -0.88
N SER A 17 -12.24 25.01 0.43
CA SER A 17 -11.13 24.22 0.98
C SER A 17 -11.43 22.74 0.71
N GLY A 18 -11.42 22.38 -0.58
CA GLY A 18 -11.63 21.01 -1.05
C GLY A 18 -10.26 20.37 -1.15
N TYR A 19 -9.75 19.92 -0.02
CA TYR A 19 -8.57 19.07 0.03
C TYR A 19 -8.88 17.73 -0.67
N ALA A 20 -7.96 17.26 -1.50
CA ALA A 20 -8.17 16.06 -2.31
C ALA A 20 -8.06 14.85 -1.38
N GLN A 21 -9.19 14.20 -1.08
CA GLN A 21 -9.16 12.96 -0.31
C GLN A 21 -8.34 11.92 -1.08
N VAL A 22 -7.46 11.19 -0.38
CA VAL A 22 -6.81 10.00 -0.93
C VAL A 22 -7.89 9.05 -1.39
N GLU A 23 -8.02 8.91 -2.70
CA GLU A 23 -9.03 8.07 -3.32
C GLU A 23 -8.48 6.65 -3.36
N LEU A 24 -9.06 5.77 -2.54
CA LEU A 24 -8.82 4.33 -2.62
C LEU A 24 -9.56 3.80 -3.86
N ILE A 25 -8.80 3.33 -4.84
CA ILE A 25 -9.35 2.81 -6.10
C ILE A 25 -9.36 1.28 -6.01
N GLN A 26 -10.55 0.70 -6.11
CA GLN A 26 -10.73 -0.76 -6.15
C GLN A 26 -10.50 -1.28 -7.56
N ILE A 27 -9.70 -2.34 -7.70
CA ILE A 27 -9.49 -3.06 -8.95
C ILE A 27 -10.37 -4.32 -8.93
N PRO A 28 -11.31 -4.48 -9.88
CA PRO A 28 -12.14 -5.67 -9.94
C PRO A 28 -11.27 -6.87 -10.31
N ILE A 29 -11.29 -7.90 -9.47
CA ILE A 29 -10.65 -9.19 -9.75
C ILE A 29 -11.74 -10.14 -10.30
N PRO A 30 -11.60 -10.64 -11.53
CA PRO A 30 -12.47 -11.69 -12.06
C PRO A 30 -12.46 -12.94 -11.16
N ASP A 31 -13.66 -13.39 -10.77
CA ASP A 31 -13.92 -14.51 -9.86
C ASP A 31 -13.13 -14.47 -8.53
N ALA A 32 -13.19 -13.32 -7.85
CA ALA A 32 -12.40 -13.07 -6.65
C ALA A 32 -12.77 -13.94 -5.43
N GLY A 33 -14.00 -14.47 -5.39
CA GLY A 33 -14.50 -15.40 -4.37
C GLY A 33 -14.57 -16.86 -4.85
N PHE A 34 -14.04 -17.15 -6.04
CA PHE A 34 -14.06 -18.50 -6.62
C PHE A 34 -15.46 -19.11 -6.85
N ASP A 35 -16.49 -18.27 -6.94
CA ASP A 35 -17.91 -18.64 -6.98
C ASP A 35 -18.51 -18.68 -8.39
N ASP A 36 -17.79 -18.26 -9.44
CA ASP A 36 -18.31 -18.31 -10.81
C ASP A 36 -18.63 -19.76 -11.25
N GLN A 37 -17.95 -20.73 -10.64
CA GLN A 37 -18.23 -22.15 -10.81
C GLN A 37 -19.28 -22.63 -9.81
N VAL A 38 -20.45 -23.04 -10.31
CA VAL A 38 -21.51 -23.59 -9.45
C VAL A 38 -21.21 -25.06 -9.09
N LEU A 39 -20.74 -25.29 -7.87
CA LEU A 39 -20.51 -26.62 -7.32
C LEU A 39 -21.72 -27.09 -6.49
N SER A 40 -22.04 -28.38 -6.56
CA SER A 40 -22.97 -28.98 -5.60
C SER A 40 -22.29 -29.07 -4.22
N ALA A 41 -23.07 -29.06 -3.14
CA ALA A 41 -22.55 -29.33 -1.80
C ALA A 41 -21.77 -30.66 -1.76
N GLY A 42 -20.56 -30.61 -1.21
CA GLY A 42 -19.58 -31.70 -1.24
C GLY A 42 -18.86 -31.87 -2.59
N GLY A 43 -18.91 -30.87 -3.48
CA GLY A 43 -18.28 -30.89 -4.80
C GLY A 43 -16.97 -30.12 -4.82
N TYR A 44 -16.14 -30.41 -5.81
CA TYR A 44 -14.86 -29.74 -6.06
C TYR A 44 -14.57 -29.63 -7.56
N ALA A 45 -13.66 -28.73 -7.94
CA ALA A 45 -13.12 -28.59 -9.29
C ALA A 45 -11.64 -28.18 -9.24
N TYR A 46 -10.82 -28.74 -10.13
CA TYR A 46 -9.40 -28.39 -10.22
C TYR A 46 -9.22 -27.13 -11.07
N ILE A 47 -8.32 -26.26 -10.61
CA ILE A 47 -7.76 -25.17 -11.39
C ILE A 47 -6.59 -25.76 -12.18
N GLY A 48 -6.79 -25.98 -13.49
CA GLY A 48 -5.77 -26.56 -14.35
C GLY A 48 -5.62 -25.81 -15.67
N ASP A 49 -4.39 -25.78 -16.21
CA ASP A 49 -4.09 -25.24 -17.55
C ASP A 49 -4.52 -26.20 -18.69
N GLY A 50 -5.12 -27.35 -18.37
CA GLY A 50 -5.63 -28.25 -19.39
C GLY A 50 -6.19 -29.57 -18.88
N ALA A 51 -7.51 -29.70 -19.01
CA ALA A 51 -8.30 -30.93 -19.15
C ALA A 51 -7.65 -32.22 -18.64
N TRP A 52 -7.66 -32.38 -17.32
CA TRP A 52 -7.81 -33.71 -16.75
C TRP A 52 -9.25 -34.15 -17.08
N ASP A 53 -9.39 -34.84 -18.21
CA ASP A 53 -10.58 -35.54 -18.73
C ASP A 53 -11.95 -34.80 -18.82
N GLY A 54 -12.02 -33.49 -18.54
CA GLY A 54 -13.09 -32.59 -18.97
C GLY A 54 -14.36 -32.60 -18.12
N GLU A 55 -14.38 -33.27 -16.97
CA GLU A 55 -15.54 -33.27 -16.05
C GLU A 55 -15.31 -32.43 -14.78
N PHE A 56 -14.07 -32.02 -14.47
CA PHE A 56 -13.71 -31.25 -13.26
C PHE A 56 -12.88 -29.99 -13.53
N ASP A 57 -12.87 -29.49 -14.77
CA ASP A 57 -12.09 -28.29 -15.13
C ASP A 57 -12.80 -27.02 -14.65
N TYR A 58 -12.10 -26.22 -13.85
CA TYR A 58 -12.50 -24.86 -13.52
C TYR A 58 -12.39 -23.95 -14.78
N PRO A 59 -13.50 -23.36 -15.26
CA PRO A 59 -13.50 -22.56 -16.48
C PRO A 59 -13.18 -21.08 -16.24
N GLY A 60 -12.94 -20.71 -14.97
CA GLY A 60 -12.79 -19.33 -14.57
C GLY A 60 -11.41 -18.75 -14.91
N PRO A 61 -11.18 -17.49 -14.53
CA PRO A 61 -10.03 -16.70 -14.96
C PRO A 61 -8.73 -17.02 -14.22
N TRP A 62 -8.79 -17.77 -13.12
CA TRP A 62 -7.62 -18.25 -12.40
C TRP A 62 -6.91 -19.40 -13.11
N GLN A 63 -5.58 -19.40 -13.05
CA GLN A 63 -4.71 -20.43 -13.62
C GLN A 63 -3.84 -21.02 -12.52
N SER A 64 -3.33 -22.23 -12.72
CA SER A 64 -2.46 -22.93 -11.76
C SER A 64 -1.16 -23.35 -12.45
N THR A 65 -0.04 -23.23 -11.74
CA THR A 65 1.28 -23.63 -12.25
C THR A 65 1.49 -25.15 -12.23
N GLY A 66 0.88 -25.85 -11.27
CA GLY A 66 0.98 -27.32 -11.12
C GLY A 66 -0.23 -28.09 -11.68
N GLY A 67 -1.38 -27.44 -11.76
CA GLY A 67 -2.66 -28.01 -12.18
C GLY A 67 -3.40 -28.79 -11.09
N ASP A 68 -2.93 -28.75 -9.84
CA ASP A 68 -3.48 -29.53 -8.73
C ASP A 68 -4.20 -28.66 -7.69
N ALA A 69 -4.07 -27.33 -7.76
CA ALA A 69 -4.89 -26.40 -6.98
C ALA A 69 -6.37 -26.59 -7.35
N TRP A 70 -7.28 -26.36 -6.39
CA TRP A 70 -8.68 -26.71 -6.57
C TRP A 70 -9.60 -25.86 -5.71
N ILE A 71 -10.85 -25.73 -6.13
CA ILE A 71 -11.91 -25.06 -5.39
C ILE A 71 -12.96 -26.06 -4.93
N GLU A 72 -13.65 -25.76 -3.85
CA GLU A 72 -14.65 -26.67 -3.29
C GLU A 72 -15.80 -26.00 -2.56
N ASN A 73 -16.92 -26.72 -2.50
CA ASN A 73 -18.11 -26.34 -1.76
C ASN A 73 -18.38 -27.37 -0.66
N GLY A 74 -17.72 -27.21 0.49
CA GLY A 74 -18.00 -27.98 1.70
C GLY A 74 -17.78 -29.49 1.62
N TYR A 75 -16.89 -29.93 0.74
CA TYR A 75 -16.29 -31.25 0.64
C TYR A 75 -15.85 -31.81 1.99
N TYR A 76 -15.21 -30.99 2.83
CA TYR A 76 -14.73 -31.40 4.16
C TYR A 76 -15.55 -30.84 5.34
N VAL A 77 -16.70 -30.21 5.12
CA VAL A 77 -17.49 -29.57 6.21
C VAL A 77 -17.89 -30.56 7.31
N ALA A 78 -18.13 -31.83 6.96
CA ALA A 78 -18.42 -32.88 7.94
C ALA A 78 -17.22 -33.21 8.85
N ASP A 79 -16.00 -32.92 8.41
CA ASP A 79 -14.73 -33.21 9.07
C ASP A 79 -14.13 -31.99 9.79
N GLY A 80 -14.89 -30.90 9.91
CA GLY A 80 -14.51 -29.69 10.65
C GLY A 80 -13.95 -28.56 9.79
N ASP A 81 -14.12 -28.63 8.48
CA ASP A 81 -13.69 -27.59 7.54
C ASP A 81 -14.38 -26.24 7.76
N LEU A 82 -13.70 -25.17 7.34
CA LEU A 82 -14.20 -23.81 7.40
C LEU A 82 -15.31 -23.61 6.35
N VAL A 83 -16.36 -22.91 6.72
CA VAL A 83 -17.32 -22.40 5.73
C VAL A 83 -16.65 -21.26 4.96
N ALA A 84 -16.86 -21.15 3.65
CA ALA A 84 -16.38 -20.04 2.84
C ALA A 84 -16.73 -18.68 3.49
N VAL A 85 -15.81 -17.72 3.38
CA VAL A 85 -15.99 -16.33 3.82
C VAL A 85 -17.03 -15.65 2.95
N SER A 86 -16.93 -15.88 1.64
CA SER A 86 -17.83 -15.34 0.63
C SER A 86 -18.44 -16.46 -0.21
N GLY A 87 -19.70 -16.31 -0.60
CA GLY A 87 -20.40 -17.28 -1.45
C GLY A 87 -20.43 -18.71 -0.89
N ASP A 88 -20.14 -19.68 -1.76
CA ASP A 88 -20.22 -21.11 -1.50
C ASP A 88 -18.87 -21.82 -1.66
N ASN A 89 -17.93 -21.25 -2.41
CA ASN A 89 -16.67 -21.90 -2.76
C ASN A 89 -15.47 -21.27 -2.04
N LYS A 90 -14.39 -22.04 -1.89
CA LYS A 90 -13.08 -21.53 -1.48
C LYS A 90 -11.96 -22.29 -2.16
N LEU A 91 -10.79 -21.66 -2.24
CA LEU A 91 -9.59 -22.21 -2.88
C LEU A 91 -8.76 -23.03 -1.89
N PHE A 92 -8.20 -24.14 -2.37
CA PHE A 92 -7.16 -24.93 -1.72
C PHE A 92 -5.95 -25.04 -2.63
N GLY A 93 -4.77 -25.04 -2.02
CA GLY A 93 -3.55 -25.42 -2.71
C GLY A 93 -3.36 -26.93 -2.76
N ASN A 94 -2.16 -27.37 -3.11
CA ASN A 94 -1.77 -28.78 -3.13
C ASN A 94 -0.41 -28.98 -2.44
N ASP A 95 -0.22 -30.16 -1.84
CA ASP A 95 1.04 -30.64 -1.22
C ASP A 95 2.24 -30.72 -2.20
N GLY A 96 2.00 -30.50 -3.50
CA GLY A 96 3.04 -30.40 -4.51
C GLY A 96 3.83 -29.11 -4.34
N VAL A 97 5.15 -29.22 -4.12
CA VAL A 97 6.06 -28.14 -3.70
C VAL A 97 6.07 -26.86 -4.55
N GLU A 98 5.41 -26.81 -5.70
CA GLU A 98 5.47 -25.70 -6.66
C GLU A 98 4.11 -25.27 -7.23
N ASP A 99 2.97 -25.74 -6.67
CA ASP A 99 1.69 -25.25 -7.17
C ASP A 99 1.34 -23.87 -6.60
N SER A 100 0.91 -22.99 -7.48
CA SER A 100 0.47 -21.64 -7.19
C SER A 100 -0.66 -21.27 -8.14
N VAL A 101 -1.61 -20.48 -7.64
CA VAL A 101 -2.74 -20.00 -8.40
C VAL A 101 -2.50 -18.54 -8.74
N TYR A 102 -2.70 -18.16 -10.00
CA TYR A 102 -2.39 -16.82 -10.46
C TYR A 102 -3.42 -16.30 -11.46
N GLN A 103 -3.42 -14.98 -11.61
CA GLN A 103 -4.20 -14.26 -12.60
C GLN A 103 -3.42 -13.02 -13.05
N ILE A 104 -3.42 -12.75 -14.36
CA ILE A 104 -2.87 -11.52 -14.93
C ILE A 104 -4.04 -10.62 -15.32
N LEU A 105 -4.13 -9.45 -14.70
CA LEU A 105 -5.22 -8.49 -14.89
C LEU A 105 -5.02 -7.69 -16.18
N ASP A 106 -6.08 -7.00 -16.63
CA ASP A 106 -5.98 -6.05 -17.74
C ASP A 106 -5.51 -4.66 -17.25
N GLU A 107 -5.70 -4.37 -15.96
CA GLU A 107 -5.17 -3.21 -15.26
C GLU A 107 -3.63 -3.25 -15.22
N THR A 108 -3.04 -2.06 -15.25
CA THR A 108 -1.59 -1.87 -15.27
C THR A 108 -1.11 -1.09 -14.05
N PHE A 109 0.13 -1.32 -13.64
CA PHE A 109 0.75 -0.54 -12.58
C PHE A 109 0.87 0.94 -12.96
N THR A 110 0.68 1.82 -11.99
CA THR A 110 0.93 3.27 -12.06
C THR A 110 2.15 3.59 -11.20
N GLU A 111 3.16 4.27 -11.78
CA GLU A 111 4.37 4.66 -11.03
C GLU A 111 4.01 5.39 -9.72
N GLY A 112 4.63 4.96 -8.62
CA GLY A 112 4.44 5.53 -7.29
C GLY A 112 3.14 5.12 -6.59
N ALA A 113 2.18 4.50 -7.29
CA ALA A 113 0.97 4.01 -6.65
C ALA A 113 1.29 2.84 -5.70
N THR A 114 0.65 2.85 -4.53
CA THR A 114 0.75 1.76 -3.55
C THR A 114 -0.49 0.89 -3.68
N TYR A 115 -0.25 -0.38 -4.01
CA TYR A 115 -1.24 -1.43 -4.19
C TYR A 115 -1.34 -2.27 -2.91
N THR A 116 -2.56 -2.66 -2.56
CA THR A 116 -2.86 -3.57 -1.45
C THR A 116 -3.65 -4.76 -2.01
N LEU A 117 -3.02 -5.93 -1.99
CA LEU A 117 -3.64 -7.22 -2.28
C LEU A 117 -4.00 -7.88 -0.96
N SER A 118 -5.26 -8.24 -0.77
CA SER A 118 -5.73 -8.93 0.43
C SER A 118 -6.46 -10.22 0.08
N VAL A 119 -6.31 -11.22 0.93
CA VAL A 119 -7.07 -12.48 0.86
C VAL A 119 -7.46 -12.88 2.28
N TYR A 120 -8.56 -13.61 2.42
CA TYR A 120 -8.82 -14.38 3.63
C TYR A 120 -8.13 -15.72 3.54
N GLU A 121 -7.45 -16.08 4.61
CA GLU A 121 -6.77 -17.36 4.75
C GLU A 121 -7.21 -18.05 6.05
N GLY A 122 -7.21 -19.38 6.03
CA GLY A 122 -7.49 -20.18 7.21
C GLY A 122 -7.04 -21.62 7.04
N SER A 123 -6.91 -22.33 8.16
CA SER A 123 -6.66 -23.77 8.17
C SER A 123 -7.72 -24.48 8.98
N ALA A 124 -8.23 -25.61 8.50
CA ALA A 124 -9.21 -26.39 9.25
C ALA A 124 -8.57 -27.37 10.26
N TRP A 125 -7.29 -27.73 10.10
CA TRP A 125 -6.67 -28.83 10.85
C TRP A 125 -5.40 -28.38 11.60
N SER A 126 -5.29 -28.76 12.88
CA SER A 126 -4.24 -28.28 13.80
C SER A 126 -2.89 -28.98 13.70
N ASP A 127 -2.83 -30.12 13.02
CA ASP A 127 -1.70 -31.05 13.13
C ASP A 127 -0.68 -30.87 11.99
N TYR A 128 -0.86 -29.86 11.15
CA TYR A 128 -0.02 -29.55 9.99
C TYR A 128 0.64 -28.18 10.14
N ASP A 129 1.89 -28.06 9.72
CA ASP A 129 2.67 -26.82 9.69
C ASP A 129 2.65 -26.27 8.27
N ASP A 130 1.43 -25.97 7.81
CA ASP A 130 1.13 -25.59 6.44
C ASP A 130 1.10 -24.06 6.32
N GLY A 131 1.72 -23.56 5.26
CA GLY A 131 1.88 -22.14 5.00
C GLY A 131 1.04 -21.64 3.84
N TRP A 132 1.06 -20.31 3.69
CA TRP A 132 0.54 -19.58 2.55
C TRP A 132 1.53 -18.53 2.10
N SER A 133 1.39 -18.06 0.86
CA SER A 133 2.16 -16.94 0.32
C SER A 133 1.34 -16.14 -0.68
N LEU A 134 1.48 -14.81 -0.63
CA LEU A 134 0.89 -13.86 -1.58
C LEU A 134 1.99 -13.14 -2.34
N TYR A 135 1.75 -12.88 -3.62
CA TYR A 135 2.70 -12.23 -4.50
C TYR A 135 2.04 -11.16 -5.37
N PHE A 136 2.72 -10.02 -5.51
CA PHE A 136 2.60 -9.20 -6.70
C PHE A 136 3.62 -9.67 -7.74
N THR A 137 3.17 -9.75 -8.99
CA THR A 137 3.99 -10.18 -10.12
C THR A 137 3.78 -9.27 -11.33
N GLY A 138 4.71 -9.32 -12.28
CA GLY A 138 4.56 -8.66 -13.58
C GLY A 138 3.66 -9.43 -14.56
N GLU A 139 3.80 -9.15 -15.86
CA GLU A 139 2.94 -9.71 -16.92
C GLU A 139 3.08 -11.23 -17.12
N ASP A 140 4.10 -11.86 -16.52
CA ASP A 140 4.46 -13.26 -16.76
C ASP A 140 4.32 -14.19 -15.54
N HIS A 141 3.69 -13.73 -14.44
CA HIS A 141 3.52 -14.40 -13.12
C HIS A 141 4.79 -14.95 -12.43
N ASN A 142 5.93 -14.92 -13.12
CA ASN A 142 7.20 -15.48 -12.69
C ASN A 142 8.10 -14.41 -12.09
N ASP A 143 8.02 -13.18 -12.59
CA ASP A 143 8.70 -12.03 -12.00
C ASP A 143 7.99 -11.58 -10.72
N VAL A 144 8.57 -11.92 -9.56
CA VAL A 144 8.03 -11.58 -8.24
C VAL A 144 8.51 -10.18 -7.85
N LEU A 145 7.56 -9.26 -7.70
CA LEU A 145 7.80 -7.87 -7.34
C LEU A 145 7.74 -7.66 -5.82
N ALA A 146 6.82 -8.34 -5.15
CA ALA A 146 6.67 -8.35 -3.71
C ALA A 146 6.07 -9.68 -3.24
N GLU A 147 6.39 -10.08 -2.00
CA GLU A 147 5.91 -11.31 -1.38
C GLU A 147 5.69 -11.14 0.12
N ILE A 148 4.67 -11.82 0.64
CA ILE A 148 4.51 -12.09 2.06
C ILE A 148 4.05 -13.53 2.24
N SER A 149 4.49 -14.17 3.32
CA SER A 149 4.14 -15.56 3.64
C SER A 149 3.85 -15.71 5.13
N GLY A 150 3.06 -16.71 5.49
CA GLY A 150 2.74 -17.01 6.88
C GLY A 150 2.09 -18.38 7.04
N ASN A 151 1.63 -18.64 8.26
CA ASN A 151 0.83 -19.82 8.58
C ASN A 151 -0.59 -19.37 8.90
N GLY A 152 -1.57 -20.18 8.51
CA GLY A 152 -2.97 -19.84 8.74
C GLY A 152 -3.49 -20.14 10.14
N PRO A 153 -4.45 -19.35 10.66
CA PRO A 153 -5.06 -19.66 11.94
C PRO A 153 -5.94 -20.90 11.84
N VAL A 154 -5.78 -21.80 12.80
CA VAL A 154 -6.54 -23.05 12.85
C VAL A 154 -7.96 -22.80 13.34
N GLY A 155 -8.95 -23.27 12.58
CA GLY A 155 -10.37 -23.24 12.94
C GLY A 155 -11.04 -21.87 12.78
N SER A 156 -10.37 -20.92 12.12
CA SER A 156 -10.91 -19.58 11.85
C SER A 156 -10.32 -18.98 10.59
N TRP A 157 -10.93 -17.91 10.10
CA TRP A 157 -10.40 -17.08 9.03
C TRP A 157 -9.64 -15.87 9.57
N GLN A 158 -8.60 -15.45 8.86
CA GLN A 158 -7.92 -14.18 9.04
C GLN A 158 -7.72 -13.51 7.68
N GLN A 159 -7.90 -12.19 7.62
CA GLN A 159 -7.50 -11.43 6.43
C GLN A 159 -6.02 -11.09 6.53
N VAL A 160 -5.28 -11.32 5.45
CA VAL A 160 -3.87 -10.96 5.29
C VAL A 160 -3.73 -10.05 4.09
N SER A 161 -2.73 -9.15 4.13
CA SER A 161 -2.52 -8.13 3.10
C SER A 161 -1.04 -8.04 2.73
N LEU A 162 -0.79 -7.88 1.44
CA LEU A 162 0.50 -7.53 0.85
C LEU A 162 0.41 -6.11 0.28
N GLU A 163 1.35 -5.25 0.67
CA GLU A 163 1.49 -3.90 0.11
C GLU A 163 2.68 -3.84 -0.86
N TYR A 164 2.51 -3.09 -1.94
CA TYR A 164 3.54 -2.90 -2.95
C TYR A 164 3.44 -1.53 -3.62
N THR A 165 4.52 -0.75 -3.60
CA THR A 165 4.60 0.53 -4.31
C THR A 165 5.29 0.32 -5.66
N ALA A 166 4.56 0.56 -6.75
CA ALA A 166 5.06 0.35 -8.10
C ALA A 166 6.17 1.35 -8.45
N THR A 167 7.24 0.87 -9.08
CA THR A 167 8.36 1.71 -9.53
C THR A 167 8.15 2.22 -10.95
N ALA A 168 9.04 3.09 -11.42
CA ALA A 168 9.06 3.53 -12.82
C ALA A 168 9.22 2.37 -13.83
N ALA A 169 9.85 1.26 -13.42
CA ALA A 169 10.05 0.10 -14.28
C ALA A 169 8.78 -0.75 -14.45
N ASP A 170 7.86 -0.68 -13.48
CA ASP A 170 6.63 -1.46 -13.45
C ASP A 170 5.49 -0.73 -14.18
N ALA A 171 5.59 0.59 -14.28
CA ALA A 171 4.56 1.46 -14.84
C ALA A 171 4.15 1.03 -16.26
N GLY A 172 2.85 0.76 -16.42
CA GLY A 172 2.26 0.32 -17.69
C GLY A 172 2.32 -1.19 -17.93
N ASN A 173 3.04 -1.97 -17.12
CA ASN A 173 2.97 -3.43 -17.16
C ASN A 173 1.66 -3.89 -16.50
N LYS A 174 1.07 -4.97 -17.02
CA LYS A 174 -0.09 -5.61 -16.38
C LYS A 174 0.21 -6.09 -14.96
N ILE A 175 -0.81 -6.02 -14.11
CA ILE A 175 -0.74 -6.48 -12.73
C ILE A 175 -0.96 -7.99 -12.70
N GLY A 176 0.05 -8.73 -12.25
CA GLY A 176 -0.11 -10.15 -11.93
C GLY A 176 -0.30 -10.36 -10.43
N ILE A 177 -1.28 -11.17 -10.05
CA ILE A 177 -1.48 -11.64 -8.68
C ILE A 177 -1.23 -13.15 -8.65
N LYS A 178 -0.52 -13.60 -7.61
CA LYS A 178 -0.24 -15.03 -7.41
C LYS A 178 -0.39 -15.36 -5.93
N MET A 179 -0.89 -16.56 -5.66
CA MET A 179 -1.14 -17.09 -4.33
C MET A 179 -0.66 -18.52 -4.27
N LYS A 180 -0.10 -18.91 -3.13
CA LYS A 180 0.24 -20.28 -2.80
C LYS A 180 -0.37 -20.61 -1.45
N ALA A 181 -0.91 -21.81 -1.34
CA ALA A 181 -1.34 -22.40 -0.08
C ALA A 181 -0.84 -23.85 -0.07
N ASP A 182 -0.42 -24.32 1.09
CA ASP A 182 -0.19 -25.75 1.30
C ASP A 182 -1.55 -26.47 1.46
N HIS A 183 -1.55 -27.81 1.48
CA HIS A 183 -2.76 -28.64 1.32
C HIS A 183 -3.91 -28.25 2.26
N TRP A 184 -3.59 -27.94 3.51
CA TRP A 184 -4.59 -27.71 4.55
C TRP A 184 -4.83 -26.23 4.84
N VAL A 185 -4.29 -25.34 3.99
CA VAL A 185 -4.59 -23.91 4.00
C VAL A 185 -5.54 -23.62 2.85
N THR A 186 -6.60 -22.89 3.19
CA THR A 186 -7.61 -22.44 2.24
C THR A 186 -7.59 -20.92 2.11
N LEU A 187 -7.93 -20.43 0.92
CA LEU A 187 -7.97 -19.02 0.57
C LEU A 187 -9.36 -18.65 0.05
N ASP A 188 -9.82 -17.44 0.36
CA ASP A 188 -11.11 -16.92 -0.11
C ASP A 188 -11.09 -15.38 -0.19
N GLU A 189 -12.02 -14.81 -0.94
CA GLU A 189 -12.29 -13.38 -1.07
C GLU A 189 -11.02 -12.53 -1.32
N VAL A 190 -10.50 -12.66 -2.54
CA VAL A 190 -9.36 -11.85 -3.00
C VAL A 190 -9.83 -10.42 -3.28
N THR A 191 -9.10 -9.43 -2.79
CA THR A 191 -9.37 -8.02 -3.09
C THR A 191 -8.08 -7.31 -3.49
N LEU A 192 -8.19 -6.37 -4.42
CA LEU A 192 -7.08 -5.55 -4.87
C LEU A 192 -7.52 -4.10 -4.92
N SER A 193 -6.70 -3.23 -4.36
CA SER A 193 -6.92 -1.79 -4.41
C SER A 193 -5.61 -1.05 -4.48
N TYR A 194 -5.66 0.23 -4.81
CA TYR A 194 -4.49 1.09 -4.77
C TYR A 194 -4.82 2.53 -4.42
N VAL A 195 -3.79 3.25 -4.00
CA VAL A 195 -3.79 4.70 -3.81
C VAL A 195 -2.70 5.30 -4.69
N VAL A 196 -2.98 6.45 -5.30
CA VAL A 196 -2.00 7.20 -6.09
C VAL A 196 -1.45 8.35 -5.26
N PRO A 197 -0.13 8.57 -5.24
CA PRO A 197 0.47 9.75 -4.65
C PRO A 197 -0.16 11.04 -5.13
N VAL A 198 -0.41 11.94 -4.19
CA VAL A 198 -0.92 13.28 -4.47
C VAL A 198 0.20 14.30 -4.29
N THR A 199 0.19 15.33 -5.14
CA THR A 199 1.00 16.54 -4.92
C THR A 199 0.15 17.59 -4.21
N ILE A 200 0.54 17.95 -2.98
CA ILE A 200 -0.13 18.94 -2.13
C ILE A 200 0.62 20.27 -2.28
N PRO A 201 0.06 21.27 -3.00
CA PRO A 201 0.72 22.56 -3.15
C PRO A 201 0.63 23.39 -1.87
N VAL A 202 1.74 23.98 -1.45
CA VAL A 202 1.83 24.87 -0.28
C VAL A 202 2.45 26.20 -0.70
N ASP A 203 1.71 27.30 -0.54
CA ASP A 203 2.21 28.66 -0.74
C ASP A 203 2.76 29.24 0.59
N PRO A 204 3.59 30.30 0.57
CA PRO A 204 4.19 30.89 1.79
C PRO A 204 3.21 31.31 2.89
N ASP A 205 1.96 31.59 2.51
CA ASP A 205 0.88 32.00 3.42
C ASP A 205 -0.09 30.85 3.77
N SER A 206 0.16 29.64 3.28
CA SER A 206 -0.66 28.45 3.53
C SER A 206 -0.38 27.84 4.91
N ASP A 207 -1.34 27.04 5.40
CA ASP A 207 -1.17 26.25 6.61
C ASP A 207 -0.33 25.00 6.32
N LEU A 208 0.97 25.10 6.59
CA LEU A 208 1.91 24.00 6.39
C LEU A 208 1.62 22.80 7.31
N ALA A 209 1.11 23.04 8.51
CA ALA A 209 0.76 21.95 9.43
C ALA A 209 -0.41 21.15 8.86
N ALA A 210 -1.43 21.83 8.33
CA ALA A 210 -2.55 21.16 7.67
C ALA A 210 -2.13 20.32 6.47
N ALA A 211 -1.25 20.85 5.60
CA ALA A 211 -0.70 20.10 4.47
C ALA A 211 0.10 18.87 4.91
N ASN A 212 0.86 18.99 6.01
CA ASN A 212 1.61 17.88 6.58
C ASN A 212 0.71 16.82 7.22
N ASP A 213 -0.32 17.24 7.93
CA ASP A 213 -1.31 16.34 8.54
C ASP A 213 -2.04 15.52 7.45
N GLU A 214 -2.32 16.13 6.30
CA GLU A 214 -2.97 15.50 5.15
C GLU A 214 -2.09 14.48 4.42
N ALA A 215 -0.82 14.82 4.17
CA ALA A 215 0.10 14.00 3.35
C ALA A 215 0.21 12.56 3.86
N GLN A 216 0.04 11.57 2.99
CA GLN A 216 0.25 10.16 3.29
C GLN A 216 1.57 9.67 2.68
N ALA A 217 2.02 8.47 3.06
CA ALA A 217 3.19 7.86 2.45
C ALA A 217 3.04 7.80 0.91
N GLY A 218 4.07 8.24 0.19
CA GLY A 218 4.10 8.42 -1.26
C GLY A 218 3.82 9.86 -1.72
N ASP A 219 3.09 10.66 -0.93
CA ASP A 219 2.71 12.02 -1.34
C ASP A 219 3.90 12.98 -1.43
N THR A 220 3.71 14.05 -2.20
CA THR A 220 4.65 15.17 -2.30
C THR A 220 4.01 16.44 -1.79
N ILE A 221 4.57 17.02 -0.73
CA ILE A 221 4.29 18.39 -0.31
C ILE A 221 5.16 19.32 -1.15
N LEU A 222 4.54 20.02 -2.08
CA LEU A 222 5.20 20.90 -3.04
C LEU A 222 5.12 22.36 -2.57
N PHE A 223 6.24 22.87 -2.08
CA PHE A 223 6.39 24.26 -1.67
C PHE A 223 6.65 25.14 -2.89
N ALA A 224 5.80 26.14 -3.08
CA ALA A 224 6.05 27.21 -4.04
C ALA A 224 7.33 28.02 -3.69
N GLU A 225 7.73 28.90 -4.61
CA GLU A 225 8.79 29.87 -4.32
C GLU A 225 8.33 30.85 -3.22
N GLY A 226 9.23 31.19 -2.30
CA GLY A 226 8.99 32.16 -1.24
C GLY A 226 9.64 31.83 0.10
N THR A 227 9.32 32.64 1.11
CA THR A 227 9.84 32.50 2.48
C THR A 227 8.71 32.11 3.43
N TYR A 228 8.82 30.93 4.00
CA TYR A 228 7.89 30.32 4.95
C TYR A 228 8.39 30.60 6.35
N ASN A 229 7.76 31.55 7.04
CA ASN A 229 8.11 31.89 8.42
C ASN A 229 7.41 30.91 9.37
N ILE A 230 8.12 29.89 9.81
CA ILE A 230 7.54 28.85 10.67
C ILE A 230 7.61 29.26 12.14
N THR A 231 6.56 28.94 12.88
CA THR A 231 6.49 29.16 14.34
C THR A 231 6.46 27.84 15.11
N SER A 232 6.28 26.73 14.42
CA SER A 232 6.35 25.36 14.93
C SER A 232 7.22 24.50 14.02
N GLN A 233 7.67 23.35 14.54
CA GLN A 233 8.45 22.39 13.77
C GLN A 233 7.56 21.67 12.76
N ILE A 234 8.12 21.27 11.63
CA ILE A 234 7.48 20.40 10.64
C ILE A 234 7.87 18.97 10.96
N GLU A 235 6.89 18.13 11.26
CA GLU A 235 7.11 16.70 11.51
C GLU A 235 7.28 15.97 10.17
N ILE A 236 8.44 15.34 9.99
CA ILE A 236 8.70 14.51 8.81
C ILE A 236 7.94 13.19 8.97
N LYS A 237 7.12 12.87 7.96
CA LYS A 237 6.34 11.63 7.90
C LYS A 237 7.04 10.57 7.04
N ASP A 238 6.77 9.31 7.37
CA ASP A 238 7.21 8.16 6.58
C ASP A 238 6.74 8.27 5.13
N GLY A 239 7.66 8.06 4.19
CA GLY A 239 7.34 8.02 2.76
C GLY A 239 6.92 9.35 2.13
N VAL A 240 6.95 10.48 2.85
CA VAL A 240 6.54 11.79 2.30
C VAL A 240 7.73 12.53 1.69
N THR A 241 7.55 13.09 0.50
CA THR A 241 8.51 13.99 -0.14
C THR A 241 8.15 15.44 0.12
N TYR A 242 9.11 16.22 0.58
CA TYR A 242 8.99 17.67 0.81
C TYR A 242 9.85 18.40 -0.22
N GLN A 243 9.21 19.01 -1.22
CA GLN A 243 9.89 19.54 -2.41
C GLN A 243 9.70 21.05 -2.53
N GLY A 244 10.81 21.80 -2.57
CA GLY A 244 10.82 23.22 -2.90
C GLY A 244 11.02 23.50 -4.38
N ALA A 245 10.76 24.74 -4.77
CA ALA A 245 10.99 25.26 -6.12
C ALA A 245 12.47 25.30 -6.52
N GLY A 246 13.38 25.11 -5.56
CA GLY A 246 14.83 25.02 -5.78
C GLY A 246 15.64 25.75 -4.70
N PRO A 247 16.94 25.45 -4.57
CA PRO A 247 17.80 26.09 -3.57
C PRO A 247 17.79 27.63 -3.69
N GLY A 248 17.50 28.31 -2.58
CA GLY A 248 17.39 29.77 -2.51
C GLY A 248 16.07 30.36 -3.04
N LEU A 249 15.19 29.53 -3.62
CA LEU A 249 13.85 29.95 -4.09
C LEU A 249 12.77 29.63 -3.06
N THR A 250 12.86 28.47 -2.41
CA THR A 250 12.01 28.11 -1.27
C THR A 250 12.83 28.16 0.02
N ILE A 251 12.46 29.06 0.93
CA ILE A 251 13.17 29.31 2.19
C ILE A 251 12.25 28.96 3.36
N ILE A 252 12.64 27.99 4.17
CA ILE A 252 12.02 27.72 5.47
C ILE A 252 12.78 28.52 6.53
N ASP A 253 12.15 29.56 7.05
CA ASP A 253 12.75 30.49 8.02
C ASP A 253 12.24 30.20 9.44
N GLY A 254 13.13 29.73 10.32
CA GLY A 254 12.83 29.44 11.73
C GLY A 254 12.79 30.65 12.65
N ASN A 255 13.08 31.85 12.13
CA ASN A 255 13.09 33.14 12.82
C ASN A 255 13.90 33.15 14.13
N ASP A 256 15.02 32.42 14.15
CA ASP A 256 15.91 32.17 15.30
C ASP A 256 15.22 31.55 16.53
N LEU A 257 14.02 31.02 16.36
CA LEU A 257 13.19 30.49 17.45
C LEU A 257 12.87 29.00 17.29
N THR A 258 12.77 28.53 16.05
CA THR A 258 12.17 27.24 15.73
C THR A 258 13.10 26.39 14.87
N ARG A 259 13.01 25.06 15.04
CA ARG A 259 13.67 24.09 14.17
C ARG A 259 12.79 23.88 12.93
N ALA A 260 13.38 23.78 11.74
CA ALA A 260 12.60 23.54 10.53
C ALA A 260 11.88 22.20 10.56
N PHE A 261 12.65 21.13 10.60
CA PHE A 261 12.15 19.77 10.49
C PHE A 261 12.46 18.96 11.74
N VAL A 262 11.61 18.00 12.01
CA VAL A 262 11.78 17.07 13.11
C VAL A 262 11.41 15.67 12.67
N ALA A 263 12.33 14.72 12.83
CA ALA A 263 12.22 13.34 12.37
C ALA A 263 12.23 12.40 13.57
N TRP A 264 11.21 12.49 14.43
CA TRP A 264 11.01 11.53 15.51
C TRP A 264 10.01 10.53 14.97
N GLY A 265 10.45 9.36 14.51
CA GLY A 265 9.45 8.32 14.22
C GLY A 265 8.84 7.85 15.54
N ASP A 266 7.75 7.09 15.43
CA ASP A 266 7.05 6.55 16.59
C ASP A 266 8.04 5.72 17.44
N ARG A 267 8.50 6.30 18.55
CA ARG A 267 9.43 5.64 19.49
C ARG A 267 8.71 4.60 20.35
N THR A 268 7.67 3.96 19.81
CA THR A 268 7.03 2.81 20.43
C THR A 268 8.04 1.68 20.48
N TYR A 269 8.74 1.66 21.61
CA TYR A 269 9.67 0.65 22.11
C TYR A 269 9.50 -0.73 21.46
N ASN A 270 10.30 -1.00 20.41
CA ASN A 270 10.49 -2.33 19.88
C ASN A 270 11.22 -3.16 20.97
N ASN A 271 10.55 -4.15 21.53
CA ASN A 271 11.07 -5.07 22.56
C ASN A 271 12.23 -5.98 22.09
N THR A 272 12.70 -5.83 20.84
CA THR A 272 13.78 -6.61 20.22
C THR A 272 14.93 -5.77 19.65
N ASN A 273 14.83 -4.43 19.64
CA ASN A 273 15.96 -3.56 19.25
C ASN A 273 16.57 -2.91 20.50
N GLU A 274 17.87 -3.17 20.76
CA GLU A 274 18.61 -2.58 21.88
C GLU A 274 18.81 -1.05 21.75
N ASN A 275 18.46 -0.45 20.60
CA ASN A 275 18.61 0.99 20.36
C ASN A 275 17.30 1.65 19.89
N SER A 276 16.71 2.49 20.75
CA SER A 276 15.54 3.32 20.43
C SER A 276 15.79 4.42 19.41
N ASN A 277 17.01 4.54 18.88
CA ASN A 277 17.40 5.55 17.90
C ASN A 277 17.25 5.09 16.45
N ASP A 278 16.87 3.84 16.18
CA ASP A 278 16.67 3.33 14.81
C ASP A 278 15.22 3.53 14.30
N SER A 279 14.38 4.26 15.04
CA SER A 279 12.96 4.46 14.75
C SER A 279 12.66 5.83 14.15
N GLY A 280 13.58 6.41 13.36
CA GLY A 280 13.27 7.63 12.60
C GLY A 280 12.31 7.35 11.44
N PRO A 281 11.64 8.37 10.89
CA PRO A 281 10.83 8.16 9.72
C PRO A 281 11.68 7.60 8.57
N LYS A 282 11.10 6.70 7.77
CA LYS A 282 11.73 6.01 6.64
C LYS A 282 11.25 6.59 5.32
N ASP A 283 12.08 6.43 4.29
CA ASP A 283 11.73 6.72 2.89
C ASP A 283 11.19 8.14 2.62
N TRP A 284 11.53 9.11 3.47
CA TRP A 284 11.21 10.52 3.26
C TRP A 284 12.31 11.21 2.44
N ALA A 285 11.96 12.32 1.79
CA ALA A 285 12.90 13.13 1.03
C ALA A 285 12.70 14.63 1.28
N LEU A 286 13.81 15.37 1.33
CA LEU A 286 13.84 16.84 1.30
C LEU A 286 14.60 17.26 0.04
N ASP A 287 13.93 17.96 -0.88
CA ASP A 287 14.54 18.42 -2.13
C ASP A 287 14.23 19.90 -2.38
N GLY A 288 15.17 20.64 -2.96
CA GLY A 288 14.93 22.01 -3.41
C GLY A 288 14.62 23.05 -2.33
N LEU A 289 14.96 22.80 -1.05
CA LEU A 289 14.68 23.70 0.08
C LEU A 289 15.95 24.43 0.57
N THR A 290 15.77 25.60 1.19
CA THR A 290 16.79 26.31 1.98
C THR A 290 16.29 26.51 3.39
N LEU A 291 17.06 26.07 4.38
CA LEU A 291 16.77 26.32 5.80
C LEU A 291 17.52 27.56 6.26
N GLN A 292 16.82 28.52 6.86
CA GLN A 292 17.40 29.78 7.31
C GLN A 292 16.94 30.13 8.73
N ASN A 293 17.84 30.72 9.52
CA ASN A 293 17.55 31.18 10.89
C ASN A 293 16.83 30.11 11.76
N CYS A 294 17.13 28.83 11.53
CA CYS A 294 16.56 27.76 12.34
C CYS A 294 17.45 27.49 13.55
N VAL A 295 16.83 27.19 14.69
CA VAL A 295 17.57 26.78 15.90
C VAL A 295 18.06 25.34 15.72
N ALA A 296 19.32 25.07 16.07
CA ALA A 296 19.87 23.71 16.10
C ALA A 296 19.42 22.93 17.34
N ASP A 297 19.41 21.60 17.29
CA ASP A 297 19.21 20.81 18.52
C ASP A 297 20.40 21.02 19.47
N GLY A 298 20.10 21.26 20.75
CA GLY A 298 21.10 21.55 21.77
C GLY A 298 21.74 20.31 22.39
N ASN A 299 21.19 19.12 22.14
CA ASN A 299 21.66 17.86 22.71
C ASN A 299 21.88 16.83 21.58
N ASP A 300 23.13 16.37 21.43
CA ASP A 300 23.63 15.32 20.52
C ASP A 300 23.34 15.51 19.02
N PHE A 301 24.28 16.19 18.34
CA PHE A 301 24.14 16.60 16.95
C PHE A 301 24.92 15.70 15.97
N PHE A 302 24.21 15.20 14.96
CA PHE A 302 24.75 14.99 13.61
C PHE A 302 24.31 16.18 12.74
N ALA A 303 25.29 16.95 12.25
CA ALA A 303 25.07 18.09 11.36
C ALA A 303 25.00 17.63 9.91
N TYR A 304 23.87 17.80 9.23
CA TYR A 304 23.81 17.66 7.77
C TYR A 304 23.67 19.04 7.12
N ALA A 305 24.82 19.68 6.90
CA ALA A 305 24.92 20.91 6.11
C ALA A 305 25.60 20.56 4.78
N GLY A 306 24.82 20.11 3.79
CA GLY A 306 25.29 19.74 2.46
C GLY A 306 24.15 19.60 1.44
N ALA A 307 24.44 19.80 0.16
CA ALA A 307 23.45 19.69 -0.92
C ALA A 307 22.90 18.25 -1.04
N ALA A 308 21.58 18.13 -1.22
CA ALA A 308 20.78 16.93 -1.51
C ALA A 308 21.45 15.59 -1.12
N TYR A 309 21.23 15.14 0.11
CA TYR A 309 21.70 13.84 0.58
C TYR A 309 20.60 12.80 0.36
N ASN A 310 20.90 11.73 -0.37
CA ASN A 310 20.00 10.59 -0.52
C ASN A 310 20.28 9.60 0.63
N MET A 311 19.43 9.60 1.67
CA MET A 311 19.59 8.71 2.82
C MET A 311 19.61 7.21 2.44
N LEU A 312 19.08 6.84 1.26
CA LEU A 312 19.08 5.48 0.75
C LEU A 312 20.48 4.97 0.38
N ALA A 313 21.42 5.85 0.05
CA ALA A 313 22.78 5.48 -0.38
C ALA A 313 23.78 5.39 0.77
N ASP A 314 23.62 6.20 1.81
CA ASP A 314 24.64 6.37 2.86
C ASP A 314 24.46 5.48 4.10
N PHE A 315 23.33 4.77 4.23
CA PHE A 315 23.09 3.83 5.32
C PHE A 315 23.10 2.34 4.91
N ASN A 316 23.35 2.02 3.63
CA ASN A 316 23.36 0.65 3.12
C ASN A 316 24.71 -0.09 3.29
N ASP A 317 25.69 0.51 3.96
CA ASP A 317 26.95 -0.14 4.31
C ASP A 317 27.04 -0.36 5.84
N ASN A 318 26.29 -1.34 6.37
CA ASN A 318 26.63 -2.11 7.58
C ASN A 318 25.84 -3.42 7.67
#